data_AF-A0A959IX90-F1
#
_entry.id   AF-A0A959IX90-F1
#
_cell.length_a   1.000
_cell.length_b   1.000
_cell.length_c   1.000
_cell.angle_alpha   90.00
_cell.angle_beta   90.00
_cell.angle_gamma   90.00
#
_symmetry.space_group_name_H-M   'P 1'
#
loop_
_entity.id
_entity.type
_entity.pdbx_description
1 polymer ?
#
loop_
_entity_poly.entity_id
_entity_poly.type
_entity_poly.pdbx_seq_one_letter_code
_entity_poly.pdbx_strand_id
1 'polypeptide(L)'
;MFGTYLKLGIDHILDVQGYDHILFIVALCAVYLIGEWKKVLVLATAFTIGHSLTLGLSALDMIHFSSKLIEILIPVTIILTAITNMVRQSKNAAFKTWHYFLPLVFGLIHGMGFSTFFRALMGSSSEVIMPLFAFNVGVELGQIVIIVITMLLSYILVEKLGLKRKLWNYGISAIAIVVSLYLIYEKVA
;
A
#
# COMPACT_ATOMS: atom_id res chain seq x y z
N MET A 1 -4.36 -4.82 -25.22
CA MET A 1 -3.98 -5.74 -24.13
C MET A 1 -3.13 -5.02 -23.08
N PHE A 2 -1.85 -4.70 -23.33
CA PHE A 2 -0.98 -4.08 -22.30
C PHE A 2 -1.55 -2.78 -21.69
N GLY A 3 -1.92 -1.80 -22.51
CA GLY A 3 -2.43 -0.51 -22.02
C GLY A 3 -3.69 -0.61 -21.16
N THR A 4 -4.54 -1.62 -21.40
CA THR A 4 -5.75 -1.87 -20.61
C THR A 4 -5.40 -2.28 -19.18
N TYR A 5 -4.49 -3.25 -19.02
CA TYR A 5 -4.05 -3.71 -17.70
C TYR A 5 -3.18 -2.68 -16.99
N LEU A 6 -2.35 -1.93 -17.73
CA LEU A 6 -1.61 -0.80 -17.18
C LEU A 6 -2.55 0.25 -16.58
N LYS A 7 -3.58 0.65 -17.34
CA LYS A 7 -4.59 1.58 -16.84
C LYS A 7 -5.33 1.00 -15.63
N LEU A 8 -5.70 -0.28 -15.67
CA LEU A 8 -6.34 -0.96 -14.54
C LEU A 8 -5.47 -0.92 -13.27
N GLY A 9 -4.16 -1.10 -13.39
CA GLY A 9 -3.24 -1.01 -12.24
C GLY A 9 -3.14 0.42 -11.67
N ILE A 10 -3.14 1.43 -12.53
CA ILE A 10 -3.19 2.84 -12.11
C ILE A 10 -4.50 3.14 -11.39
N ASP A 11 -5.62 2.79 -12.04
CA ASP A 11 -6.97 3.03 -11.52
C ASP A 11 -7.18 2.29 -10.20
N HIS A 12 -6.62 1.08 -10.04
CA HIS A 12 -6.68 0.31 -8.80
C HIS A 12 -6.02 1.02 -7.60
N ILE A 13 -4.86 1.66 -7.81
CA ILE A 13 -4.15 2.38 -6.74
C ILE A 13 -4.74 3.76 -6.47
N LEU A 14 -5.28 4.41 -7.50
CA LEU A 14 -5.85 5.75 -7.41
C LEU A 14 -7.37 5.77 -7.18
N ASP A 15 -7.98 4.60 -6.98
CA ASP A 15 -9.42 4.50 -6.73
C ASP A 15 -9.78 5.15 -5.39
N VAL A 16 -10.66 6.15 -5.46
CA VAL A 16 -11.16 6.88 -4.29
C VAL A 16 -12.12 6.02 -3.47
N GLN A 17 -12.75 5.01 -4.07
CA GLN A 17 -13.61 4.07 -3.34
C GLN A 17 -12.79 2.99 -2.61
N GLY A 18 -11.65 2.59 -3.17
CA GLY A 18 -10.64 1.71 -2.59
C GLY A 18 -9.45 2.48 -2.01
N TYR A 19 -9.72 3.46 -1.13
CA TYR A 19 -8.69 4.38 -0.63
C TYR A 19 -7.69 3.76 0.37
N ASP A 20 -7.74 2.45 0.60
CA ASP A 20 -6.86 1.71 1.49
C ASP A 20 -5.39 1.75 1.02
N HIS A 21 -5.13 1.65 -0.28
CA HIS A 21 -3.79 1.87 -0.86
C HIS A 21 -3.27 3.27 -0.60
N ILE A 22 -4.10 4.28 -0.89
CA ILE A 22 -3.75 5.69 -0.71
C ILE A 22 -3.40 5.91 0.76
N LEU A 23 -4.24 5.43 1.67
CA LEU A 23 -4.03 5.55 3.11
C LEU A 23 -2.74 4.86 3.56
N PHE A 24 -2.48 3.65 3.08
CA PHE A 24 -1.24 2.93 3.37
C PHE A 24 -0.01 3.68 2.89
N ILE A 25 0.02 4.14 1.63
CA ILE A 25 1.18 4.81 1.03
C ILE A 25 1.43 6.16 1.72
N VAL A 26 0.36 6.91 2.02
CA VAL A 26 0.45 8.17 2.78
C VAL A 26 1.02 7.91 4.18
N ALA A 27 0.53 6.88 4.88
CA ALA A 27 1.07 6.48 6.18
C ALA A 27 2.54 6.06 6.07
N LEU A 28 2.90 5.24 5.08
CA LEU A 28 4.28 4.82 4.83
C LEU A 28 5.22 6.02 4.61
N CYS A 29 4.76 7.02 3.86
CA CYS A 29 5.51 8.24 3.57
C CYS A 29 5.69 9.17 4.79
N ALA A 30 4.80 9.12 5.78
CA ALA A 30 4.73 10.07 6.91
C ALA A 30 6.03 10.20 7.73
N VAL A 31 6.87 9.17 7.69
CA VAL A 31 8.14 9.08 8.43
C VAL A 31 9.37 9.43 7.59
N TYR A 32 9.21 9.79 6.32
CA TYR A 32 10.30 10.14 5.40
C TYR A 32 10.20 11.60 4.95
N LEU A 33 11.34 12.22 4.65
CA LEU A 33 11.41 13.55 4.05
C LEU A 33 11.74 13.44 2.56
N ILE A 34 11.61 14.55 1.82
CA ILE A 34 11.80 14.53 0.36
C ILE A 34 13.19 14.01 -0.06
N GLY A 35 14.23 14.29 0.73
CA GLY A 35 15.59 13.77 0.50
C GLY A 35 15.72 12.25 0.64
N GLU A 36 14.74 11.58 1.25
CA GLU A 36 14.68 10.13 1.45
C GLU A 36 13.82 9.40 0.41
N TRP A 37 13.41 10.07 -0.68
CA TRP A 37 12.50 9.53 -1.71
C TRP A 37 12.91 8.15 -2.25
N LYS A 38 14.22 7.88 -2.42
CA LYS A 38 14.72 6.58 -2.87
C LYS A 38 14.32 5.44 -1.94
N LYS A 39 14.32 5.69 -0.62
CA LYS A 39 13.90 4.69 0.38
C LYS A 39 12.42 4.38 0.23
N VAL A 40 11.61 5.41 -0.02
CA VAL A 40 10.16 5.26 -0.20
C VAL A 40 9.85 4.47 -1.47
N LEU A 41 10.58 4.70 -2.56
CA LEU A 41 10.43 3.90 -3.77
C LEU A 41 10.79 2.43 -3.54
N VAL A 42 11.88 2.13 -2.82
CA VAL A 42 12.22 0.74 -2.47
C VAL A 42 11.11 0.07 -1.67
N LEU A 43 10.50 0.78 -0.72
CA LEU A 43 9.37 0.27 0.07
C LEU A 43 8.11 0.08 -0.77
N ALA A 44 7.84 1.01 -1.70
CA ALA A 44 6.73 0.91 -2.64
C ALA A 44 6.89 -0.29 -3.58
N THR A 45 8.09 -0.53 -4.11
CA THR A 45 8.40 -1.73 -4.89
C THR A 45 8.31 -3.00 -4.05
N ALA A 46 8.72 -2.97 -2.78
CA ALA A 46 8.53 -4.13 -1.89
C ALA A 46 7.04 -4.48 -1.72
N PHE A 47 6.17 -3.46 -1.60
CA PHE A 47 4.72 -3.65 -1.68
C PHE A 47 4.30 -4.30 -2.99
N THR A 48 4.73 -3.77 -4.13
CA THR A 48 4.38 -4.31 -5.45
C THR A 48 4.82 -5.75 -5.62
N ILE A 49 5.99 -6.13 -5.12
CA ILE A 49 6.49 -7.51 -5.16
C ILE A 49 5.56 -8.43 -4.36
N GLY A 50 5.19 -8.06 -3.13
CA GLY A 50 4.27 -8.84 -2.31
C GLY A 50 2.90 -8.96 -2.98
N HIS A 51 2.39 -7.84 -3.47
CA HIS A 51 1.11 -7.74 -4.17
C HIS A 51 1.07 -8.62 -5.42
N SER A 52 2.11 -8.54 -6.24
CA SER A 52 2.28 -9.33 -7.46
C SER A 52 2.26 -10.83 -7.17
N LEU A 53 2.92 -11.24 -6.08
CA LEU A 53 3.06 -12.64 -5.73
C LEU A 53 1.70 -13.26 -5.39
N THR A 54 0.93 -12.66 -4.46
CA THR A 54 -0.38 -13.23 -4.10
C THR A 54 -1.42 -13.06 -5.19
N LEU A 55 -1.36 -11.97 -5.95
CA LEU A 55 -2.23 -11.78 -7.12
C LEU A 55 -1.96 -12.86 -8.20
N GLY A 56 -0.69 -13.12 -8.50
CA GLY A 56 -0.27 -14.15 -9.46
C GLY A 56 -0.64 -15.56 -9.01
N LEU A 57 -0.36 -15.91 -7.75
CA LEU A 57 -0.72 -17.21 -7.19
C LEU A 57 -2.23 -17.46 -7.22
N SER A 58 -3.04 -16.43 -6.95
CA SER A 58 -4.50 -16.55 -7.00
C SER A 58 -5.05 -16.54 -8.43
N ALA A 59 -4.38 -15.86 -9.37
CA ALA A 59 -4.70 -15.91 -10.80
C ALA A 59 -4.42 -17.31 -11.40
N LEU A 60 -3.43 -18.01 -10.86
CA LEU A 60 -3.10 -19.40 -11.21
C LEU A 60 -3.93 -20.45 -10.43
N ASP A 61 -4.93 -20.02 -9.66
CA ASP A 61 -5.81 -20.88 -8.85
C ASP A 61 -5.06 -21.73 -7.81
N MET A 62 -3.91 -21.25 -7.33
CA MET A 62 -3.06 -21.98 -6.37
C MET A 62 -3.40 -21.68 -4.91
N ILE A 63 -4.02 -20.53 -4.64
CA ILE A 63 -4.35 -20.07 -3.28
C ILE A 63 -5.77 -19.52 -3.22
N HIS A 64 -6.48 -19.83 -2.13
CA HIS A 64 -7.83 -19.33 -1.86
C HIS A 64 -7.92 -18.85 -0.43
N PHE A 65 -8.43 -17.63 -0.25
CA PHE A 65 -8.65 -17.02 1.06
C PHE A 65 -10.05 -16.45 1.14
N SER A 66 -10.58 -16.36 2.37
CA SER A 66 -11.87 -15.70 2.59
C SER A 66 -11.73 -14.19 2.39
N SER A 67 -12.48 -13.62 1.45
CA SER A 67 -12.49 -12.16 1.21
C SER A 67 -12.78 -11.38 2.49
N LYS A 68 -13.70 -11.89 3.33
CA LYS A 68 -14.03 -11.28 4.63
C LYS A 68 -12.80 -11.14 5.54
N LEU A 69 -11.95 -12.16 5.58
CA LEU A 69 -10.74 -12.13 6.39
C LEU A 69 -9.72 -11.13 5.81
N ILE A 70 -9.53 -11.11 4.49
CA ILE A 70 -8.61 -10.18 3.83
C ILE A 70 -9.06 -8.72 4.00
N GLU A 71 -10.36 -8.43 3.84
CA GLU A 71 -10.94 -7.10 4.03
C GLU A 71 -10.75 -6.55 5.46
N ILE A 72 -10.61 -7.43 6.46
CA ILE A 72 -10.26 -7.04 7.84
C ILE A 72 -8.75 -6.89 8.00
N LEU A 73 -7.95 -7.77 7.38
CA LEU A 73 -6.49 -7.74 7.52
C LEU A 73 -5.87 -6.50 6.86
N ILE A 74 -6.41 -6.01 5.75
CA ILE A 74 -5.92 -4.79 5.07
C ILE A 74 -5.89 -3.59 6.04
N PRO A 75 -7.00 -3.13 6.64
CA PRO A 75 -6.97 -2.01 7.58
C PRO A 75 -6.15 -2.32 8.85
N VAL A 76 -6.11 -3.58 9.32
CA VAL A 76 -5.23 -3.97 10.44
C VAL A 76 -3.76 -3.70 10.10
N THR A 77 -3.30 -4.05 8.90
CA THR A 77 -1.92 -3.80 8.48
C THR A 77 -1.59 -2.32 8.30
N ILE A 78 -2.57 -1.47 7.95
CA ILE A 78 -2.42 0.00 7.95
C ILE A 78 -2.25 0.52 9.38
N ILE A 79 -3.06 0.04 10.33
CA ILE A 79 -2.92 0.38 11.76
C ILE A 79 -1.53 -0.01 12.28
N LEU A 80 -1.05 -1.21 11.95
CA LEU A 80 0.29 -1.65 12.34
C LEU A 80 1.39 -0.74 11.76
N THR A 81 1.23 -0.27 10.53
CA THR A 81 2.16 0.67 9.89
C THR A 81 2.16 2.01 10.63
N ALA A 82 0.98 2.56 10.90
CA ALA A 82 0.82 3.81 11.64
C ALA A 82 1.38 3.74 13.07
N ILE A 83 1.12 2.65 13.80
CA ILE A 83 1.69 2.43 15.15
C ILE A 83 3.22 2.35 15.06
N THR A 84 3.76 1.57 14.11
CA THR A 84 5.21 1.42 13.90
C THR A 84 5.86 2.78 13.61
N ASN A 85 5.21 3.61 12.81
CA ASN A 85 5.67 4.97 12.53
C ASN A 85 5.74 5.85 13.77
N MET A 86 4.78 5.72 14.69
CA MET A 86 4.73 6.51 15.92
C MET A 86 5.82 6.11 16.92
N VAL A 87 6.19 4.82 16.96
CA VAL A 87 7.20 4.26 17.88
C VAL A 87 8.61 4.18 17.29
N ARG A 88 8.79 4.55 16.01
CA ARG A 88 10.07 4.52 15.26
C ARG A 88 11.24 5.26 15.93
N GLN A 89 11.00 6.11 16.93
CA GLN A 89 12.05 6.76 17.72
C GLN A 89 12.78 5.81 18.69
N SER A 90 12.36 4.54 18.80
CA SER A 90 13.09 3.52 19.56
C SER A 90 14.49 3.27 18.97
N LYS A 91 15.53 3.30 19.81
CA LYS A 91 16.93 3.03 19.44
C LYS A 91 17.20 1.55 19.09
N ASN A 92 16.17 0.70 19.09
CA ASN A 92 16.32 -0.73 18.87
C ASN A 92 16.54 -1.06 17.37
N ALA A 93 17.67 -1.69 17.06
CA ALA A 93 18.05 -2.07 15.69
C ALA A 93 17.07 -3.08 15.06
N ALA A 94 16.44 -3.97 15.84
CA ALA A 94 15.47 -4.93 15.35
C ALA A 94 14.20 -4.23 14.80
N PHE A 95 13.77 -3.14 15.43
CA PHE A 95 12.63 -2.33 14.98
C PHE A 95 12.90 -1.62 13.65
N LYS A 96 14.16 -1.26 13.36
CA LYS A 96 14.53 -0.65 12.08
C LYS A 96 14.38 -1.64 10.92
N THR A 97 14.74 -2.91 11.12
CA THR A 97 14.65 -3.94 10.08
C THR A 97 13.21 -4.31 9.77
N TRP A 98 12.36 -4.48 10.79
CA TRP A 98 10.94 -4.84 10.63
C TRP A 98 10.16 -3.85 9.75
N HIS A 99 10.49 -2.55 9.85
CA HIS A 99 9.86 -1.50 9.07
C HIS A 99 10.01 -1.67 7.55
N TYR A 100 11.10 -2.28 7.08
CA TYR A 100 11.31 -2.56 5.65
C TYR A 100 10.52 -3.77 5.14
N PHE A 101 10.10 -4.67 6.05
CA PHE A 101 9.29 -5.85 5.70
C PHE A 101 7.79 -5.58 5.72
N LEU A 102 7.32 -4.57 6.46
CA LEU A 102 5.90 -4.24 6.55
C LEU A 102 5.24 -3.99 5.18
N PRO A 103 5.83 -3.23 4.23
CA PRO A 103 5.21 -3.03 2.93
C PRO A 103 5.11 -4.31 2.11
N LEU A 104 6.08 -5.22 2.22
CA LEU A 104 6.00 -6.54 1.57
C LEU A 104 4.81 -7.34 2.12
N VAL A 105 4.66 -7.39 3.46
CA VAL A 105 3.53 -8.08 4.11
C VAL A 105 2.20 -7.44 3.77
N PHE A 106 2.13 -6.11 3.75
CA PHE A 106 0.96 -5.36 3.28
C PHE A 106 0.64 -5.77 1.85
N GLY A 107 1.63 -5.78 0.95
CA GLY A 107 1.48 -6.21 -0.45
C GLY A 107 0.90 -7.60 -0.57
N LEU A 108 1.46 -8.58 0.15
CA LEU A 108 0.95 -9.95 0.16
C LEU A 108 -0.53 -9.99 0.55
N ILE A 109 -0.90 -9.33 1.65
CA ILE A 109 -2.29 -9.31 2.15
C ILE A 109 -3.22 -8.63 1.16
N HIS A 110 -2.78 -7.48 0.65
CA HIS A 110 -3.57 -6.65 -0.23
C HIS A 110 -3.84 -7.29 -1.58
N GLY A 111 -2.81 -7.92 -2.16
CA GLY A 111 -2.93 -8.63 -3.44
C GLY A 111 -3.97 -9.75 -3.40
N MET A 112 -4.21 -10.35 -2.23
CA MET A 112 -5.28 -11.34 -2.05
C MET A 112 -6.67 -10.69 -2.18
N GLY A 113 -6.85 -9.45 -1.74
CA GLY A 113 -8.14 -8.74 -1.75
C GLY A 113 -8.64 -8.43 -3.17
N PHE A 114 -7.72 -8.11 -4.08
CA PHE A 114 -8.05 -7.86 -5.49
C PHE A 114 -8.09 -9.13 -6.35
N SER A 115 -7.61 -10.26 -5.80
CA SER A 115 -7.31 -11.43 -6.63
C SER A 115 -8.52 -12.11 -7.26
N THR A 116 -9.67 -12.12 -6.59
CA THR A 116 -10.89 -12.70 -7.15
C THR A 116 -11.40 -11.92 -8.35
N PHE A 117 -11.33 -10.58 -8.29
CA PHE A 117 -11.68 -9.73 -9.43
C PHE A 117 -10.71 -9.92 -10.59
N PHE A 118 -9.39 -9.94 -10.31
CA PHE A 118 -8.38 -10.14 -11.34
C PHE A 118 -8.51 -11.51 -12.02
N ARG A 119 -8.74 -12.58 -11.27
CA ARG A 119 -9.01 -13.92 -11.83
C ARG A 119 -10.26 -13.92 -12.72
N ALA A 120 -11.34 -13.26 -12.29
CA ALA A 120 -12.56 -13.14 -13.10
C ALA A 120 -12.31 -12.40 -14.42
N LEU A 121 -11.45 -11.38 -14.41
CA LEU A 121 -11.04 -10.64 -15.60
C LEU A 121 -10.20 -11.49 -16.57
N MET A 122 -9.36 -12.39 -16.04
CA MET A 122 -8.56 -13.32 -16.85
C MET A 122 -9.40 -14.42 -17.51
N GLY A 123 -10.56 -14.79 -16.94
CA GLY A 123 -11.43 -15.83 -17.47
C GLY A 123 -10.69 -17.17 -17.63
N SER A 124 -10.84 -17.81 -18.81
CA SER A 124 -10.14 -19.06 -19.16
C SER A 124 -8.82 -18.83 -19.91
N SER A 125 -8.26 -17.62 -19.89
CA SER A 125 -7.02 -17.32 -20.61
C SER A 125 -5.81 -17.97 -19.93
N SER A 126 -4.92 -18.56 -20.73
CA SER A 126 -3.67 -19.15 -20.25
C SER A 126 -2.54 -18.11 -20.07
N GLU A 127 -2.73 -16.88 -20.56
CA GLU A 127 -1.70 -15.83 -20.58
C GLU A 127 -1.79 -14.92 -19.35
N VAL A 128 -1.32 -15.37 -18.19
CA VAL A 128 -1.33 -14.60 -16.93
C VAL A 128 -0.19 -13.58 -16.85
N ILE A 129 0.96 -13.89 -17.44
CA ILE A 129 2.22 -13.15 -17.21
C ILE A 129 2.14 -11.71 -17.72
N MET A 130 1.72 -11.50 -18.98
CA MET A 130 1.72 -10.17 -19.58
C MET A 130 0.67 -9.23 -18.95
N PRO A 131 -0.58 -9.66 -18.70
CA PRO A 131 -1.56 -8.88 -17.94
C PRO A 131 -1.09 -8.53 -16.52
N LEU A 132 -0.53 -9.49 -15.80
CA LEU A 132 -0.02 -9.28 -14.44
C LEU A 132 1.14 -8.29 -14.44
N PHE A 133 2.08 -8.42 -15.38
CA PHE A 133 3.20 -7.50 -15.52
C PHE A 133 2.70 -6.07 -15.82
N ALA A 134 1.84 -5.91 -16.84
CA ALA A 134 1.28 -4.62 -17.20
C ALA A 134 0.51 -3.96 -16.05
N PHE A 135 -0.28 -4.74 -15.32
CA PHE A 135 -1.00 -4.28 -14.14
C PHE A 135 -0.05 -3.79 -13.05
N ASN A 136 1.01 -4.54 -12.73
CA ASN A 136 1.95 -4.13 -11.68
C ASN A 136 2.80 -2.90 -12.07
N VAL A 137 3.12 -2.73 -13.36
CA VAL A 137 3.69 -1.46 -13.85
C VAL A 137 2.71 -0.31 -13.60
N GLY A 138 1.42 -0.52 -13.84
CA GLY A 138 0.37 0.45 -13.50
C GLY A 138 0.31 0.76 -12.00
N VAL A 139 0.42 -0.27 -11.16
CA VAL A 139 0.46 -0.13 -9.70
C VAL A 139 1.63 0.75 -9.26
N GLU A 140 2.85 0.49 -9.74
CA GLU A 140 4.01 1.31 -9.39
C GLU A 140 3.83 2.77 -9.82
N LEU A 141 3.28 3.01 -11.02
CA LEU A 141 3.00 4.36 -11.51
C LEU A 141 1.97 5.09 -10.62
N GLY A 142 0.89 4.41 -10.24
CA GLY A 142 -0.11 4.95 -9.31
C GLY A 142 0.50 5.28 -7.94
N GLN A 143 1.35 4.41 -7.41
CA GLN A 143 2.05 4.65 -6.15
C GLN A 143 2.97 5.87 -6.23
N ILE A 144 3.72 6.01 -7.33
CA ILE A 144 4.62 7.15 -7.55
C ILE A 144 3.83 8.47 -7.49
N VAL A 145 2.63 8.53 -8.07
CA VAL A 145 1.78 9.74 -8.00
C VAL A 145 1.48 10.10 -6.54
N ILE A 146 1.02 9.15 -5.74
CA ILE A 146 0.68 9.36 -4.31
C ILE A 146 1.94 9.76 -3.51
N ILE A 147 3.07 9.09 -3.77
CA ILE A 147 4.35 9.37 -3.11
C ILE A 147 4.80 10.80 -3.41
N VAL A 148 4.76 11.23 -4.68
CA VAL A 148 5.18 12.58 -5.08
C VAL A 148 4.32 13.64 -4.38
N ILE A 149 2.99 13.47 -4.38
CA ILE A 149 2.07 14.39 -3.71
C ILE A 149 2.36 14.45 -2.21
N THR A 150 2.49 13.29 -1.56
CA THR A 150 2.72 13.22 -0.11
C THR A 150 4.08 13.81 0.30
N MET A 151 5.13 13.53 -0.48
CA MET A 151 6.47 14.09 -0.24
C MET A 151 6.51 15.60 -0.45
N LEU A 152 5.80 16.11 -1.46
CA LEU A 152 5.71 17.55 -1.70
C LEU A 152 4.98 18.26 -0.56
N LEU A 153 3.88 17.69 -0.06
CA LEU A 153 3.18 18.20 1.12
C LEU A 153 4.08 18.18 2.36
N SER A 154 4.82 17.08 2.58
CA SER A 154 5.80 16.99 3.67
C SER A 154 6.87 18.07 3.53
N TYR A 155 7.41 18.30 2.34
CA TYR A 155 8.42 19.32 2.08
C TYR A 155 7.90 20.72 2.42
N ILE A 156 6.70 21.07 1.95
CA ILE A 156 6.11 22.38 2.22
C ILE A 156 5.85 22.55 3.73
N LEU A 157 5.15 21.60 4.35
CA LEU A 157 4.71 21.76 5.74
C LEU A 157 5.88 21.65 6.72
N VAL A 158 6.75 20.65 6.56
CA VAL A 158 7.83 20.34 7.52
C VAL A 158 9.07 21.20 7.26
N GLU A 159 9.50 21.32 6.00
CA GLU A 159 10.78 21.97 5.68
C GLU A 159 10.63 23.47 5.38
N LYS A 160 9.54 23.90 4.72
CA LYS A 160 9.32 25.33 4.42
C LYS A 160 8.58 26.09 5.52
N LEU A 161 7.51 25.50 6.07
CA LEU A 161 6.68 26.13 7.10
C LEU A 161 7.08 25.77 8.54
N GLY A 162 8.05 24.87 8.71
CA GLY A 162 8.61 24.53 10.02
C GLY A 162 7.72 23.67 10.91
N LEU A 163 6.73 22.96 10.35
CA LEU A 163 5.94 21.99 11.10
C LEU A 163 6.87 20.91 11.67
N LYS A 164 6.77 20.64 12.97
CA LYS A 164 7.58 19.59 13.60
C LYS A 164 7.33 18.25 12.92
N ARG A 165 8.38 17.58 12.44
CA ARG A 165 8.30 16.22 11.82
C ARG A 165 7.50 15.23 12.65
N LYS A 166 7.59 15.31 13.99
CA LYS A 166 6.82 14.46 14.91
C LYS A 166 5.31 14.70 14.79
N LEU A 167 4.88 15.97 14.67
CA LEU A 167 3.47 16.33 14.52
C LEU A 167 2.92 15.89 13.16
N TRP A 168 3.69 16.09 12.08
CA TRP A 168 3.37 15.56 10.74
C TRP A 168 3.12 14.04 10.78
N ASN A 169 4.10 13.30 11.29
CA ASN A 169 4.01 11.84 11.39
C ASN A 169 2.82 11.38 12.25
N TYR A 170 2.64 11.98 13.42
CA TYR A 170 1.57 11.58 14.35
C TYR A 170 0.19 11.96 13.81
N GLY A 171 0.05 13.11 13.13
CA GLY A 171 -1.19 13.52 12.49
C GLY A 171 -1.63 12.54 11.41
N ILE A 172 -0.74 12.20 10.47
CA ILE A 172 -1.04 11.22 9.42
C ILE A 172 -1.32 9.85 10.01
N SER A 173 -0.50 9.40 10.96
CA SER A 173 -0.67 8.07 11.59
C SER A 173 -1.99 7.99 12.35
N ALA A 174 -2.41 9.05 13.06
CA ALA A 174 -3.69 9.09 13.74
C ALA A 174 -4.88 9.04 12.77
N ILE A 175 -4.81 9.81 11.66
CA ILE A 175 -5.83 9.75 10.60
C ILE A 175 -5.91 8.34 10.02
N ALA A 176 -4.76 7.72 9.71
CA ALA A 176 -4.72 6.36 9.20
C ALA A 176 -5.35 5.35 10.17
N ILE A 177 -5.05 5.45 11.47
CA ILE A 177 -5.67 4.58 12.48
C ILE A 177 -7.19 4.77 12.54
N VAL A 178 -7.67 6.01 12.62
CA VAL A 178 -9.11 6.31 12.71
C VAL A 178 -9.85 5.80 11.48
N VAL A 179 -9.33 6.08 10.29
CA VAL A 179 -9.94 5.64 9.03
C VAL A 179 -9.90 4.11 8.92
N SER A 180 -8.81 3.46 9.32
CA SER A 180 -8.74 1.99 9.33
C SER A 180 -9.67 1.34 10.35
N LEU A 181 -9.88 1.95 11.52
CA LEU A 181 -10.87 1.48 12.48
C LEU A 181 -12.30 1.59 11.93
N TYR A 182 -12.61 2.69 11.23
CA TYR A 182 -13.87 2.84 10.52
C TYR A 182 -14.07 1.74 9.46
N LEU A 183 -13.03 1.46 8.65
CA LEU A 183 -13.07 0.38 7.67
C LEU A 183 -13.35 -0.98 8.33
N ILE A 184 -12.72 -1.30 9.46
CA ILE A 184 -13.00 -2.54 10.19
C ILE A 184 -14.45 -2.58 10.67
N TYR A 185 -14.96 -1.48 11.21
CA TYR A 185 -16.33 -1.38 11.68
C TYR A 185 -17.34 -1.66 10.57
N GLU A 186 -17.19 -1.05 9.39
CA GLU A 186 -18.08 -1.30 8.24
C GLU A 186 -18.12 -2.77 7.79
N LYS A 187 -17.08 -3.56 8.05
CA LYS A 187 -17.01 -4.98 7.65
C LYS A 187 -17.60 -5.94 8.68
N VAL A 188 -17.79 -5.47 9.93
CA VAL A 188 -18.19 -6.31 11.07
C VAL A 188 -19.59 -5.95 11.58
N ALA A 189 -20.01 -4.69 11.44
CA ALA A 189 -21.37 -4.23 11.76
C ALA A 189 -22.41 -4.76 10.77
#